data_AF-A0A0B4XEB6-F1
#
_entry.id   AF-A0A0B4XEB6-F1
#
_cell.length_a   1.000
_cell.length_b   1.000
_cell.length_c   1.000
_cell.angle_alpha   90.00
_cell.angle_beta   90.00
_cell.angle_gamma   90.00
#
_symmetry.space_group_name_H-M   'P 1'
#
loop_
_entity.id
_entity.type
_entity.pdbx_description
1 polymer ?
#
loop_
_entity_poly.entity_id
_entity_poly.type
_entity_poly.pdbx_seq_one_letter_code
_entity_poly.pdbx_strand_id
1 'polypeptide(L)'
;MPSAPVLREIVRQHAEMAAFLWTVYDYHLLHPNENPDMDDERLARLVERLEAHLDGLRVAGEAGQQIAKERYAEFPESGELFVVRMLSVKKAWRIVELDVEKVRAYLAVTLG
;
A
#
# COMPACT_ATOMS: atom_id res chain seq x y z
N MET A 1 8.64 24.77 -16.03
CA MET A 1 7.17 24.71 -16.20
C MET A 1 6.55 24.52 -14.82
N PRO A 2 5.37 25.09 -14.51
CA PRO A 2 4.68 24.80 -13.27
C PRO A 2 4.31 23.31 -13.21
N SER A 3 4.33 22.71 -12.02
CA SER A 3 3.88 21.32 -11.81
C SER A 3 2.39 21.20 -12.14
N ALA A 4 1.99 20.07 -12.72
CA ALA A 4 0.58 19.77 -12.92
C ALA A 4 -0.18 19.79 -11.59
N PRO A 5 -1.45 20.26 -11.56
CA PRO A 5 -2.24 20.28 -10.34
C PRO A 5 -2.53 18.86 -9.84
N VAL A 6 -2.50 18.68 -8.52
CA VAL A 6 -2.84 17.39 -7.90
C VAL A 6 -4.34 17.19 -7.89
N LEU A 7 -4.80 16.14 -8.56
CA LEU A 7 -6.19 15.67 -8.50
C LEU A 7 -6.40 14.87 -7.21
N ARG A 8 -6.67 15.56 -6.09
CA ARG A 8 -6.73 14.95 -4.75
C ARG A 8 -7.60 13.70 -4.66
N GLU A 9 -8.75 13.71 -5.31
CA GLU A 9 -9.68 12.57 -5.30
C GLU A 9 -9.10 11.33 -5.99
N ILE A 10 -8.37 11.51 -7.09
CA ILE A 10 -7.68 10.40 -7.77
C ILE A 10 -6.54 9.87 -6.90
N VAL A 11 -5.77 10.77 -6.28
CA VAL A 11 -4.68 10.38 -5.37
C VAL A 11 -5.21 9.66 -4.13
N ARG A 12 -6.39 10.06 -3.62
CA ARG A 12 -7.10 9.33 -2.55
C ARG A 12 -7.40 7.90 -2.97
N GLN A 13 -7.94 7.69 -4.16
CA GLN A 13 -8.23 6.35 -4.68
C GLN A 13 -6.96 5.50 -4.80
N HIS A 14 -5.81 6.09 -5.10
CA HIS A 14 -4.53 5.36 -5.04
C HIS A 14 -4.19 4.90 -3.62
N ALA A 15 -4.41 5.73 -2.59
CA ALA A 15 -4.15 5.34 -1.20
C ALA A 15 -5.06 4.18 -0.76
N GLU A 16 -6.35 4.28 -1.06
CA GLU A 16 -7.35 3.26 -0.72
C GLU A 16 -7.10 1.95 -1.46
N MET A 17 -6.80 2.00 -2.76
CA MET A 17 -6.50 0.80 -3.53
C MET A 17 -5.18 0.17 -3.10
N ALA A 18 -4.16 0.95 -2.73
CA ALA A 18 -2.92 0.39 -2.18
C ALA A 18 -3.16 -0.30 -0.83
N ALA A 19 -3.96 0.30 0.06
CA ALA A 19 -4.32 -0.29 1.34
C ALA A 19 -5.08 -1.63 1.13
N PHE A 20 -6.10 -1.62 0.29
CA PHE A 20 -6.88 -2.82 -0.05
C PHE A 20 -6.03 -3.92 -0.69
N LEU A 21 -5.18 -3.59 -1.67
CA LEU A 21 -4.35 -4.60 -2.32
C LEU A 21 -3.30 -5.18 -1.37
N TRP A 22 -2.78 -4.40 -0.43
CA TRP A 22 -1.94 -4.94 0.65
C TRP A 22 -2.69 -5.95 1.50
N THR A 23 -3.93 -5.68 1.92
CA THR A 23 -4.68 -6.64 2.76
C THR A 23 -4.96 -7.94 2.00
N VAL A 24 -5.26 -7.88 0.71
CA VAL A 24 -5.43 -9.10 -0.13
C VAL A 24 -4.11 -9.86 -0.27
N TYR A 25 -3.00 -9.17 -0.50
CA TYR A 25 -1.67 -9.77 -0.59
C TYR A 25 -1.30 -10.49 0.71
N ASP A 26 -1.42 -9.77 1.84
CA ASP A 26 -1.05 -10.27 3.16
C ASP A 26 -1.92 -11.48 3.57
N TYR A 27 -3.22 -11.39 3.33
CA TYR A 27 -4.17 -12.47 3.58
C TYR A 27 -3.80 -13.73 2.78
N HIS A 28 -3.52 -13.59 1.48
CA HIS A 28 -3.15 -14.74 0.66
C HIS A 28 -1.88 -15.42 1.16
N LEU A 29 -0.88 -14.66 1.61
CA LEU A 29 0.35 -15.22 2.19
C LEU A 29 0.09 -15.99 3.50
N LEU A 30 -0.88 -15.58 4.31
CA LEU A 30 -1.28 -16.29 5.52
C LEU A 30 -2.16 -17.52 5.23
N HIS A 31 -2.93 -17.46 4.14
CA HIS A 31 -3.96 -18.42 3.78
C HIS A 31 -3.80 -18.95 2.34
N PRO A 32 -2.65 -19.52 1.96
CA PRO A 32 -2.36 -19.89 0.57
C PRO A 32 -3.33 -20.94 0.01
N ASN A 33 -3.96 -21.73 0.87
CA ASN A 33 -4.87 -22.81 0.47
C ASN A 33 -6.34 -22.38 0.30
N GLU A 34 -6.71 -21.16 0.72
CA GLU A 34 -8.11 -20.70 0.71
C GLU A 34 -8.56 -20.15 -0.65
N ASN A 35 -7.61 -19.78 -1.51
CA ASN A 35 -7.89 -19.33 -2.86
C ASN A 35 -7.00 -20.08 -3.87
N PRO A 36 -7.37 -21.30 -4.28
CA PRO A 36 -6.58 -22.10 -5.21
C PRO A 36 -6.47 -21.47 -6.61
N ASP A 37 -7.36 -20.53 -6.95
CA ASP A 37 -7.28 -19.79 -8.20
C ASP A 37 -6.21 -18.69 -8.16
N MET A 38 -5.65 -18.34 -6.99
CA MET A 38 -4.56 -17.38 -6.86
C MET A 38 -3.21 -18.05 -7.14
N ASP A 39 -2.93 -18.25 -8.43
CA ASP A 39 -1.63 -18.71 -8.92
C ASP A 39 -0.55 -17.60 -8.84
N ASP A 40 0.71 -17.99 -9.06
CA ASP A 40 1.87 -17.08 -9.05
C ASP A 40 1.72 -15.91 -10.02
N GLU A 41 1.06 -16.11 -11.16
CA GLU A 41 0.86 -15.07 -12.18
C GLU A 41 -0.15 -14.02 -11.70
N ARG A 42 -1.22 -14.44 -11.03
CA ARG A 42 -2.21 -13.55 -10.41
C ARG A 42 -1.63 -12.81 -9.23
N LEU A 43 -0.83 -13.49 -8.41
CA LEU A 43 -0.13 -12.86 -7.30
C LEU A 43 0.84 -11.78 -7.81
N ALA A 44 1.60 -12.06 -8.88
CA ALA A 44 2.47 -11.08 -9.52
C ALA A 44 1.70 -9.86 -10.02
N ARG A 45 0.56 -10.06 -10.72
CA ARG A 45 -0.32 -8.96 -11.15
C ARG A 45 -0.89 -8.14 -9.99
N LEU A 46 -1.22 -8.80 -8.88
CA LEU A 46 -1.69 -8.10 -7.68
C LEU A 46 -0.60 -7.19 -7.14
N VAL A 47 0.63 -7.71 -7.04
CA VAL A 47 1.81 -6.94 -6.60
C VAL A 47 2.07 -5.76 -7.54
N GLU A 48 2.05 -5.96 -8.86
CA GLU A 48 2.24 -4.88 -9.83
C GLU A 48 1.21 -3.75 -9.65
N ARG A 49 -0.06 -4.10 -9.41
CA ARG A 49 -1.12 -3.12 -9.14
C ARG A 49 -0.89 -2.37 -7.84
N LEU A 50 -0.51 -3.07 -6.78
CA LEU A 50 -0.18 -2.46 -5.49
C LEU A 50 0.96 -1.46 -5.64
N GLU A 51 2.03 -1.84 -6.35
CA GLU A 51 3.18 -0.98 -6.61
C GLU A 51 2.81 0.23 -7.46
N ALA A 52 1.99 0.06 -8.50
CA ALA A 52 1.51 1.17 -9.32
C ALA A 52 0.70 2.19 -8.49
N HIS A 53 -0.11 1.73 -7.52
CA HIS A 53 -0.84 2.65 -6.66
C HIS A 53 0.09 3.39 -5.67
N LEU A 54 1.08 2.71 -5.09
CA LEU A 54 2.11 3.36 -4.27
C LEU A 54 2.93 4.37 -5.07
N ASP A 55 3.27 4.05 -6.32
CA ASP A 55 4.00 4.95 -7.21
C ASP A 55 3.17 6.19 -7.56
N GLY A 56 1.86 6.04 -7.80
CA GLY A 56 0.95 7.18 -7.97
C GLY A 56 0.97 8.15 -6.78
N LEU A 57 1.02 7.61 -5.55
CA LEU A 57 1.16 8.43 -4.33
C LEU A 57 2.52 9.11 -4.24
N ARG A 58 3.61 8.43 -4.61
CA ARG A 58 4.96 9.02 -4.63
C ARG A 58 5.08 10.14 -5.65
N VAL A 59 4.48 9.97 -6.83
CA VAL A 59 4.42 11.01 -7.88
C VAL A 59 3.65 12.24 -7.38
N ALA A 60 2.60 12.05 -6.58
CA ALA A 60 1.86 13.14 -5.95
C ALA A 60 2.62 13.85 -4.81
N GLY A 61 3.83 13.38 -4.46
CA GLY A 61 4.72 14.04 -3.50
C GLY A 61 4.09 14.22 -2.12
N GLU A 62 4.23 15.42 -1.55
CA GLU A 62 3.68 15.76 -0.24
C GLU A 62 2.16 15.58 -0.17
N ALA A 63 1.44 15.84 -1.26
CA ALA A 63 0.00 15.63 -1.31
C ALA A 63 -0.36 14.15 -1.16
N GLY A 64 0.40 13.24 -1.77
CA GLY A 64 0.22 11.79 -1.60
C GLY A 64 0.47 11.35 -0.16
N GLN A 65 1.52 11.86 0.49
CA GLN A 65 1.80 11.57 1.90
C GLN A 65 0.69 12.09 2.82
N GLN A 66 0.21 13.31 2.58
CA GLN A 66 -0.86 13.92 3.38
C GLN A 66 -2.18 13.14 3.23
N ILE A 67 -2.54 12.77 2.01
CA ILE A 67 -3.75 11.97 1.73
C ILE A 67 -3.67 10.58 2.39
N ALA A 68 -2.51 9.91 2.34
CA ALA A 68 -2.34 8.62 3.02
C ALA A 68 -2.52 8.75 4.54
N LYS A 69 -2.00 9.82 5.16
CA LYS A 69 -2.20 10.10 6.59
C LYS A 69 -3.66 10.43 6.92
N GLU A 70 -4.35 11.17 6.07
CA GLU A 70 -5.79 11.45 6.21
C GLU A 70 -6.61 10.15 6.17
N ARG A 71 -6.30 9.24 5.24
CA ARG A 71 -6.95 7.92 5.15
C ARG A 71 -6.69 7.08 6.39
N TYR A 72 -5.45 7.01 6.87
CA TYR A 72 -5.14 6.30 8.11
C TYR A 72 -5.82 6.90 9.34
N ALA A 73 -5.95 8.24 9.41
CA ALA A 73 -6.65 8.89 10.50
C ALA A 73 -8.17 8.58 10.51
N GLU A 74 -8.76 8.39 9.32
CA GLU A 74 -10.17 8.03 9.16
C GLU A 74 -10.41 6.52 9.37
N PHE A 75 -9.49 5.69 8.88
CA PHE A 75 -9.53 4.23 8.94
C PHE A 75 -8.18 3.70 9.45
N PRO A 76 -8.00 3.58 10.78
CA PRO A 76 -6.74 3.16 11.36
C PRO A 76 -6.55 1.65 11.29
N GLU A 77 -6.51 1.09 10.08
CA GLU A 77 -6.31 -0.34 9.83
C GLU A 77 -4.92 -0.65 9.25
N SER A 78 -4.61 -1.93 9.11
CA SER A 78 -3.28 -2.41 8.68
C SER A 78 -2.92 -1.97 7.26
N GLY A 79 -3.89 -1.89 6.35
CA GLY A 79 -3.69 -1.43 4.98
C GLY A 79 -3.26 0.03 4.90
N GLU A 80 -3.98 0.91 5.59
CA GLU A 80 -3.71 2.34 5.59
C GLU A 80 -2.38 2.64 6.27
N LEU A 81 -2.11 1.99 7.41
CA LEU A 81 -0.82 2.14 8.08
C LEU A 81 0.34 1.63 7.22
N PHE A 82 0.16 0.51 6.50
CA PHE A 82 1.14 0.01 5.54
C PHE A 82 1.48 1.07 4.48
N VAL A 83 0.47 1.69 3.89
CA VAL A 83 0.66 2.76 2.88
C VAL A 83 1.41 3.95 3.48
N VAL A 84 1.02 4.41 4.67
CA VAL A 84 1.74 5.50 5.38
C VAL A 84 3.21 5.14 5.58
N ARG A 85 3.48 3.90 6.01
CA ARG A 85 4.86 3.43 6.23
C ARG A 85 5.65 3.39 4.93
N MET A 86 5.09 2.86 3.85
CA MET A 86 5.73 2.76 2.53
C MET A 86 6.06 4.12 1.91
N LEU A 87 5.32 5.17 2.26
CA LEU A 87 5.59 6.54 1.82
C LEU A 87 6.54 7.31 2.75
N SER A 88 6.72 6.84 3.99
CA SER A 88 7.60 7.49 4.99
C SER A 88 9.10 7.15 4.81
N VAL A 89 9.40 6.06 4.12
CA VAL A 89 10.77 5.57 3.93
C VAL A 89 11.41 6.19 2.69
N LYS A 90 12.71 6.51 2.77
CA LYS A 90 13.44 7.14 1.65
C LYS A 90 13.60 6.21 0.44
N LYS A 91 13.82 4.92 0.68
CA LYS A 91 13.93 3.92 -0.39
C LYS A 91 12.52 3.45 -0.76
N ALA A 92 12.18 3.55 -2.04
CA ALA A 92 10.98 2.94 -2.60
C ALA A 92 11.20 1.42 -2.78
N TRP A 93 11.02 0.67 -1.69
CA TRP A 93 11.12 -0.79 -1.71
C TRP A 93 10.03 -1.40 -2.61
N ARG A 94 10.41 -2.43 -3.37
CA ARG A 94 9.45 -3.29 -4.08
C ARG A 94 8.78 -4.21 -3.07
N ILE A 95 7.53 -4.58 -3.31
CA ILE A 95 6.75 -5.43 -2.40
C ILE A 95 7.42 -6.79 -2.20
N VAL A 96 7.95 -7.36 -3.29
CA VAL A 96 8.66 -8.66 -3.26
C VAL A 96 10.00 -8.62 -2.51
N GLU A 97 10.54 -7.44 -2.22
CA GLU A 97 11.78 -7.27 -1.45
C GLU A 97 11.50 -7.13 0.06
N LEU A 98 10.23 -7.02 0.47
CA LEU A 98 9.87 -6.80 1.86
C LEU A 98 10.03 -8.07 2.68
N ASP A 99 10.61 -7.92 3.86
CA ASP A 99 10.47 -8.90 4.94
C ASP A 99 9.07 -8.75 5.54
N VAL A 100 8.12 -9.54 5.02
CA VAL A 100 6.69 -9.43 5.36
C VAL A 100 6.45 -9.65 6.86
N GLU A 101 7.23 -10.51 7.51
CA GLU A 101 7.13 -10.73 8.96
C GLU A 101 7.50 -9.47 9.75
N LYS A 102 8.57 -8.77 9.35
CA LYS A 102 8.90 -7.47 9.96
C LYS A 102 7.85 -6.40 9.68
N VAL A 103 7.23 -6.42 8.50
CA VAL A 103 6.13 -5.50 8.18
C VAL A 103 4.96 -5.77 9.12
N ARG A 104 4.50 -7.03 9.23
CA ARG A 104 3.42 -7.43 10.15
C ARG A 104 3.71 -7.05 11.59
N ALA A 105 4.93 -7.33 12.09
CA ALA A 105 5.33 -6.97 13.44
C ALA A 105 5.27 -5.45 13.68
N TYR A 106 5.73 -4.65 12.72
CA TYR A 106 5.62 -3.19 12.79
C TYR A 106 4.15 -2.73 12.83
N LEU A 107 3.29 -3.29 11.96
CA LEU A 107 1.88 -2.93 11.90
C LEU A 107 1.17 -3.28 13.22
N ALA A 108 1.37 -4.50 13.73
CA ALA A 108 0.78 -4.96 14.99
C ALA A 108 1.16 -4.08 16.17
N VAL A 109 2.45 -3.77 16.34
CA VAL A 109 2.94 -2.91 17.44
C VAL A 109 2.38 -1.48 17.36
N THR A 110 2.16 -0.97 16.14
CA THR A 110 1.72 0.42 15.94
C THR A 110 0.21 0.57 16.10
N LEU A 111 -0.58 -0.47 15.78
CA LEU A 111 -2.04 -0.44 15.90
C LEU A 111 -2.55 -0.70 17.32
N GLY A 112 -1.75 -1.37 18.17
CA GLY A 112 -2.11 -1.66 19.57
C GLY A 112 -2.70 -3.04 19.76
#